data_AF-B4D9L0-F1
#
_entry.id   AF-B4D9L0-F1
#
_cell.length_a   1.000
_cell.length_b   1.000
_cell.length_c   1.000
_cell.angle_alpha   90.00
_cell.angle_beta   90.00
_cell.angle_gamma   90.00
#
_symmetry.space_group_name_H-M   'P 1'
#
loop_
_entity.id
_entity.type
_entity.pdbx_description
1 polymer ?
#
loop_
_entity_poly.entity_id
_entity_poly.type
_entity_poly.pdbx_seq_one_letter_code
_entity_poly.pdbx_strand_id
1 'polypeptide(L)'
;MKLSSILPVFLAVPLIFVGLSAQAEPAFPGQPSINSALKHLTAAKEKASTDASTALSELEQAHDSLSHAIKKKGTYQPIARQLTEQATEYLRKGDLEKATHKIDEAIAAVKHAGETGEH
;
A
#
# COMPACT_ATOMS: atom_id res chain seq x y z
N MET A 1 -28.71 60.61 9.56
CA MET A 1 -27.46 59.91 9.93
C MET A 1 -27.73 58.97 11.11
N LYS A 2 -27.70 57.65 10.90
CA LYS A 2 -27.15 56.65 11.83
C LYS A 2 -27.30 55.25 11.20
N LEU A 3 -26.15 54.70 10.86
CA LEU A 3 -25.96 53.30 10.47
C LEU A 3 -26.11 52.43 11.71
N SER A 4 -26.83 51.32 11.60
CA SER A 4 -26.63 50.16 12.47
C SER A 4 -26.67 48.90 11.61
N SER A 5 -25.49 48.61 11.07
CA SER A 5 -25.07 47.31 10.59
C SER A 5 -24.85 46.41 11.80
N ILE A 6 -25.46 45.23 11.85
CA ILE A 6 -25.02 44.13 12.72
C ILE A 6 -25.08 42.84 11.91
N LEU A 7 -23.92 42.46 11.41
CA LEU A 7 -23.60 41.15 10.84
C LEU A 7 -23.72 40.08 11.94
N PRO A 8 -24.41 38.94 11.73
CA PRO A 8 -24.22 37.80 12.60
C PRO A 8 -22.86 37.17 12.29
N VAL A 9 -21.96 37.27 13.27
CA VAL A 9 -20.67 36.58 13.33
C VAL A 9 -20.95 35.07 13.30
N PHE A 10 -20.60 34.41 12.21
CA PHE A 10 -20.55 32.95 12.17
C PHE A 10 -19.43 32.49 13.10
N LEU A 11 -19.82 31.91 14.23
CA LEU A 11 -18.94 31.24 15.16
C LEU A 11 -18.36 30.00 14.46
N ALA A 12 -17.15 30.11 13.93
CA ALA A 12 -16.39 28.98 13.44
C ALA A 12 -16.03 28.08 14.64
N VAL A 13 -16.81 27.02 14.84
CA VAL A 13 -16.42 25.93 15.73
C VAL A 13 -15.27 25.19 15.05
N PRO A 14 -14.07 25.13 15.63
CA PRO A 14 -13.01 24.30 15.08
C PRO A 14 -13.45 22.84 15.24
N LEU A 15 -13.68 22.18 14.10
CA LEU A 15 -13.74 20.73 14.01
C LEU A 15 -12.42 20.18 14.54
N ILE A 16 -12.43 19.69 15.77
CA ILE A 16 -11.37 18.87 16.33
C ILE A 16 -11.37 17.61 15.47
N PHE A 17 -10.47 17.56 14.49
CA PHE A 17 -10.10 16.34 13.80
C PHE A 17 -9.37 15.48 14.84
N VAL A 18 -10.13 14.71 15.61
CA VAL A 18 -9.56 13.65 16.45
C VAL A 18 -8.91 12.69 15.47
N GLY A 19 -7.58 12.77 15.40
CA GLY A 19 -6.74 11.79 14.75
C GLY A 19 -6.93 10.45 15.45
N LEU A 20 -8.00 9.75 15.09
CA LEU A 20 -8.10 8.33 15.32
C LEU A 20 -7.44 7.71 14.10
N SER A 21 -6.14 7.42 14.22
CA SER A 21 -5.48 6.49 13.33
C SER A 21 -6.28 5.19 13.41
N ALA A 22 -7.26 5.04 12.51
CA ALA A 22 -7.84 3.77 12.19
C ALA A 22 -6.68 2.93 11.67
N GLN A 23 -6.08 2.16 12.58
CA GLN A 23 -5.23 1.05 12.19
C GLN A 23 -6.17 0.15 11.41
N ALA A 24 -6.11 0.27 10.08
CA ALA A 24 -6.95 -0.50 9.19
C ALA A 24 -6.81 -1.97 9.60
N GLU A 25 -7.94 -2.65 9.84
CA GLU A 25 -7.88 -4.05 10.21
C GLU A 25 -7.07 -4.80 9.16
N PRO A 26 -6.17 -5.71 9.59
CA PRO A 26 -5.37 -6.49 8.66
C PRO A 26 -6.30 -7.26 7.71
N ALA A 27 -6.01 -7.19 6.41
CA ALA A 27 -6.79 -7.89 5.39
C ALA A 27 -6.84 -9.41 5.65
N PHE A 28 -5.78 -9.96 6.26
CA PHE A 28 -5.65 -11.38 6.58
C PHE A 28 -5.25 -11.56 8.06
N PRO A 29 -6.18 -11.65 9.01
CA PRO A 29 -5.86 -11.80 10.43
C PRO A 29 -4.95 -13.00 10.70
N GLY A 30 -3.93 -12.81 11.54
CA GLY A 30 -2.94 -13.84 11.85
C GLY A 30 -1.86 -14.06 10.79
N GLN A 31 -1.85 -13.29 9.70
CA GLN A 31 -0.87 -13.40 8.61
C GLN A 31 -0.02 -12.11 8.47
N PRO A 32 0.87 -11.81 9.41
CA PRO A 32 1.57 -10.52 9.48
C PRO A 32 2.43 -10.23 8.24
N SER A 33 3.00 -11.24 7.60
CA SER A 33 3.90 -11.03 6.46
C SER A 33 3.12 -10.76 5.17
N ILE A 34 2.01 -11.45 4.94
CA ILE A 34 1.03 -11.14 3.87
C ILE A 34 0.50 -9.71 4.01
N ASN A 35 0.07 -9.31 5.22
CA ASN A 35 -0.44 -7.95 5.43
C ASN A 35 0.65 -6.88 5.23
N SER A 36 1.86 -7.15 5.69
CA SER A 36 3.01 -6.26 5.47
C SER A 36 3.33 -6.12 3.98
N ALA A 37 3.37 -7.24 3.25
CA ALA A 37 3.58 -7.24 1.80
C ALA A 37 2.50 -6.43 1.06
N LEU A 38 1.22 -6.61 1.41
CA LEU A 38 0.13 -5.83 0.79
C LEU A 38 0.24 -4.34 1.06
N LYS A 39 0.59 -3.97 2.30
CA LYS A 39 0.80 -2.57 2.66
C LYS A 39 1.89 -1.94 1.79
N HIS A 40 3.03 -2.60 1.69
CA HIS A 40 4.17 -2.12 0.91
C HIS A 40 3.89 -2.10 -0.60
N LEU A 41 3.24 -3.12 -1.15
CA LEU A 41 2.83 -3.13 -2.57
C LEU A 41 1.82 -2.01 -2.90
N THR A 42 0.88 -1.74 -1.99
CA THR A 42 -0.09 -0.65 -2.16
C THR A 42 0.61 0.70 -2.13
N ALA A 43 1.53 0.92 -1.18
CA ALA A 43 2.34 2.13 -1.12
C ALA A 43 3.21 2.29 -2.37
N ALA A 44 3.85 1.21 -2.84
CA ALA A 44 4.62 1.22 -4.08
C ALA A 44 3.77 1.65 -5.28
N LYS A 45 2.53 1.14 -5.38
CA LYS A 45 1.59 1.52 -6.45
C LYS A 45 1.28 3.02 -6.43
N GLU A 46 0.97 3.57 -5.26
CA GLU A 46 0.66 4.99 -5.10
C GLU A 46 1.84 5.90 -5.46
N LYS A 47 3.07 5.43 -5.21
CA LYS A 47 4.30 6.18 -5.45
C LYS A 47 4.91 5.96 -6.82
N ALA A 48 4.56 4.89 -7.53
CA ALA A 48 5.20 4.51 -8.79
C ALA A 48 5.26 5.64 -9.83
N SER A 49 4.23 6.49 -9.90
CA SER A 49 4.15 7.60 -10.86
C SER A 49 4.70 8.94 -10.36
N THR A 50 4.94 9.09 -9.06
CA THR A 50 5.27 10.39 -8.43
C THR A 50 6.62 10.41 -7.72
N ASP A 51 7.06 9.26 -7.21
CA ASP A 51 8.30 9.08 -6.49
C ASP A 51 8.82 7.66 -6.69
N ALA A 52 9.59 7.49 -7.76
CA ALA A 52 10.15 6.19 -8.14
C ALA A 52 11.11 5.64 -7.08
N SER A 53 11.85 6.50 -6.36
CA SER A 53 12.78 6.07 -5.32
C SER A 53 12.03 5.46 -4.13
N THR A 54 10.98 6.14 -3.66
CA THR A 54 10.12 5.61 -2.61
C THR A 54 9.41 4.35 -3.08
N ALA A 55 8.88 4.31 -4.31
CA ALA A 55 8.25 3.11 -4.85
C ALA A 55 9.21 1.91 -4.88
N LEU A 56 10.48 2.10 -5.26
CA LEU A 56 11.50 1.04 -5.21
C LEU A 56 11.76 0.55 -3.78
N SER A 57 11.86 1.46 -2.82
CA SER A 57 12.03 1.12 -1.41
C SER A 57 10.86 0.30 -0.88
N GLU A 58 9.63 0.67 -1.24
CA GLU A 58 8.42 -0.08 -0.87
C GLU A 58 8.40 -1.47 -1.52
N LEU A 59 8.81 -1.61 -2.78
CA LEU A 59 8.93 -2.92 -3.44
C LEU A 59 9.95 -3.83 -2.75
N GLU A 60 11.06 -3.28 -2.27
CA GLU A 60 12.07 -4.03 -1.51
C GLU A 60 11.49 -4.53 -0.17
N GLN A 61 10.79 -3.66 0.57
CA GLN A 61 10.11 -4.05 1.81
C GLN A 61 9.01 -5.10 1.59
N ALA A 62 8.28 -5.01 0.47
CA ALA A 62 7.32 -6.03 0.07
C ALA A 62 7.99 -7.38 -0.20
N HIS A 63 9.12 -7.38 -0.91
CA HIS A 63 9.90 -8.58 -1.20
C HIS A 63 10.44 -9.24 0.07
N ASP A 64 10.96 -8.44 1.00
CA ASP A 64 11.41 -8.90 2.30
C ASP A 64 10.26 -9.50 3.11
N SER A 65 9.11 -8.82 3.16
CA SER A 65 7.90 -9.34 3.82
C SER A 65 7.46 -10.68 3.23
N LEU A 66 7.46 -10.81 1.90
CA LEU A 66 7.15 -12.06 1.21
C LEU A 66 8.18 -13.15 1.47
N SER A 67 9.44 -12.80 1.71
CA SER A 67 10.48 -13.75 2.12
C SER A 67 10.28 -14.26 3.55
N HIS A 68 9.65 -13.47 4.41
CA HIS A 68 9.34 -13.81 5.81
C HIS A 68 8.03 -14.58 6.00
N ALA A 69 7.14 -14.62 5.00
CA ALA A 69 5.82 -15.29 5.02
C ALA A 69 5.83 -16.84 5.20
N ILE A 70 6.92 -17.40 5.70
CA ILE A 70 7.13 -18.81 6.07
C ILE A 70 7.26 -19.79 4.89
N LYS A 71 8.21 -20.70 5.10
CA LYS A 71 8.87 -21.64 4.19
C LYS A 71 8.00 -22.77 3.65
N LYS A 72 6.67 -22.65 3.69
CA LYS A 72 5.76 -23.71 3.29
C LYS A 72 4.97 -23.22 2.10
N LYS A 73 5.47 -23.62 0.93
CA LYS A 73 4.93 -23.44 -0.43
C LYS A 73 3.43 -23.08 -0.47
N GLY A 74 3.08 -21.83 -0.19
CA GLY A 74 1.88 -21.22 -0.75
C GLY A 74 2.16 -21.07 -2.24
N THR A 75 1.32 -21.63 -3.10
CA THR A 75 1.52 -21.70 -4.56
C THR A 75 1.82 -20.32 -5.17
N TYR A 76 1.39 -19.26 -4.51
CA TYR A 76 1.43 -17.88 -4.99
C TYR A 76 2.56 -17.02 -4.42
N GLN A 77 3.29 -17.44 -3.38
CA GLN A 77 4.41 -16.65 -2.84
C GLN A 77 5.57 -16.48 -3.85
N PRO A 78 6.04 -17.53 -4.55
CA PRO A 78 7.07 -17.36 -5.58
C PRO A 78 6.60 -16.46 -6.73
N ILE A 79 5.33 -16.56 -7.09
CA ILE A 79 4.70 -15.73 -8.13
C ILE A 79 4.69 -14.27 -7.71
N ALA A 80 4.23 -13.97 -6.48
CA ALA A 80 4.23 -12.62 -5.94
C ALA A 80 5.63 -12.01 -5.92
N ARG A 81 6.64 -12.76 -5.47
CA ARG A 81 8.04 -12.30 -5.46
C ARG A 81 8.56 -11.98 -6.86
N GLN A 82 8.33 -12.88 -7.82
CA GLN A 82 8.75 -12.67 -9.21
C GLN A 82 8.10 -11.42 -9.80
N LEU A 83 6.81 -11.19 -9.51
CA LEU A 83 6.10 -10.00 -9.98
C LEU A 83 6.62 -8.72 -9.32
N THR A 84 6.98 -8.77 -8.02
CA THR A 84 7.65 -7.66 -7.33
C THR A 84 9.01 -7.34 -7.97
N GLU A 85 9.82 -8.36 -8.29
CA GLU A 85 11.11 -8.18 -8.97
C GLU A 85 10.95 -7.58 -10.38
N GLN A 86 9.96 -8.06 -11.15
CA GLN A 86 9.64 -7.49 -12.46
C GLN A 86 9.17 -6.03 -12.35
N ALA A 87 8.36 -5.70 -11.34
CA ALA A 87 7.95 -4.33 -11.07
C ALA A 87 9.17 -3.45 -10.80
N THR A 88 10.09 -3.88 -9.93
CA THR A 88 11.35 -3.18 -9.64
C THR A 88 12.17 -2.94 -10.91
N GLU A 89 12.28 -3.95 -11.78
CA GLU A 89 13.03 -3.84 -13.03
C GLU A 89 12.41 -2.80 -13.98
N TYR A 90 11.08 -2.85 -14.18
CA TYR A 90 10.40 -1.88 -15.03
C TYR A 90 10.48 -0.46 -14.47
N LEU A 91 10.37 -0.32 -13.15
CA LEU A 91 10.43 0.97 -12.49
C LEU A 91 11.85 1.58 -12.60
N ARG A 92 12.90 0.76 -12.50
CA ARG A 92 14.29 1.19 -12.79
C ARG A 92 14.53 1.58 -14.25
N LYS A 93 13.80 0.97 -15.19
CA LYS A 93 13.83 1.33 -16.61
C LYS A 93 12.97 2.55 -16.95
N GLY A 94 12.19 3.07 -15.99
CA GLY A 94 11.23 4.16 -16.20
C GLY A 94 9.95 3.74 -16.94
N ASP A 95 9.71 2.44 -17.12
CA ASP A 95 8.49 1.92 -17.74
C ASP A 95 7.37 1.82 -16.69
N LEU A 96 6.78 2.98 -16.37
CA LEU A 96 5.82 3.13 -15.28
C LEU A 96 4.54 2.31 -15.49
N GLU A 97 4.08 2.17 -16.74
CA GLU A 97 2.89 1.41 -17.08
C GLU A 97 3.09 -0.07 -16.76
N LYS A 98 4.19 -0.66 -17.25
CA LYS A 98 4.50 -2.06 -16.94
C LYS A 98 4.82 -2.26 -15.46
N ALA A 99 5.52 -1.31 -14.84
CA ALA A 99 5.80 -1.41 -13.41
C ALA A 99 4.51 -1.45 -12.60
N THR A 100 3.57 -0.52 -12.85
CA THR A 100 2.27 -0.48 -12.16
C THR A 100 1.45 -1.75 -12.42
N HIS A 101 1.45 -2.25 -13.65
CA HIS A 101 0.78 -3.51 -13.99
C HIS A 101 1.35 -4.70 -13.19
N LYS A 102 2.68 -4.79 -13.06
CA LYS A 102 3.32 -5.83 -12.25
C LYS A 102 3.07 -5.69 -10.76
N ILE A 103 2.93 -4.46 -10.25
CA ILE A 103 2.51 -4.22 -8.87
C ILE A 103 1.08 -4.74 -8.65
N ASP A 104 0.17 -4.49 -9.59
CA ASP A 104 -1.21 -4.99 -9.50
C ASP A 104 -1.29 -6.52 -9.52
N GLU A 105 -0.54 -7.17 -10.41
CA GLU A 105 -0.44 -8.62 -10.42
C GLU A 105 0.16 -9.16 -9.12
N ALA A 106 1.19 -8.50 -8.57
CA ALA A 106 1.78 -8.88 -7.29
C ALA A 106 0.77 -8.77 -6.15
N ILE A 107 -0.01 -7.68 -6.07
CA ILE A 107 -1.07 -7.51 -5.08
C ILE A 107 -2.09 -8.65 -5.16
N ALA A 108 -2.53 -9.02 -6.37
CA ALA A 108 -3.46 -10.12 -6.57
C ALA A 108 -2.87 -11.45 -6.09
N ALA A 109 -1.60 -11.74 -6.44
CA ALA A 109 -0.91 -12.95 -6.00
C ALA A 109 -0.75 -13.01 -4.46
N VAL A 110 -0.45 -11.88 -3.80
CA VAL A 110 -0.35 -11.81 -2.34
C VAL A 110 -1.72 -12.02 -1.67
N LYS A 111 -2.80 -11.49 -2.24
CA LYS A 111 -4.16 -11.76 -1.74
C LYS A 111 -4.49 -13.24 -1.84
N HIS A 112 -4.20 -13.88 -2.98
CA HIS A 112 -4.39 -15.32 -3.12
C HIS A 112 -3.52 -16.12 -2.14
N ALA A 113 -2.28 -15.70 -1.90
CA ALA A 113 -1.44 -16.31 -0.87
C ALA A 113 -2.10 -16.20 0.53
N GLY A 114 -2.65 -15.03 0.86
CA GLY A 114 -3.40 -14.79 2.10
C GLY A 114 -4.66 -15.65 2.25
N GLU A 115 -5.40 -15.85 1.17
CA GLU A 115 -6.59 -16.74 1.14
C GLU A 115 -6.20 -18.21 1.40
N THR A 116 -5.00 -18.62 0.95
CA THR A 116 -4.48 -19.99 1.16
C THR A 116 -3.72 -20.18 2.48
N GLY A 117 -3.42 -19.09 3.19
CA GLY A 117 -2.77 -19.08 4.51
C GLY A 117 -1.24 -19.11 4.49
N GLU A 118 -0.64 -18.40 5.44
CA GLU A 118 0.74 -18.62 5.93
C GLU A 118 0.75 -19.87 6.84
N HIS A 119 1.07 -21.06 6.31
CA HIS A 119 1.02 -22.34 7.07
C HIS A 119 2.39 -23.00 7.27
#